data_AF-A0A842RFG7-F1
#
_entry.id   AF-A0A842RFG7-F1
#
_cell.length_a   1.000
_cell.length_b   1.000
_cell.length_c   1.000
_cell.angle_alpha   90.00
_cell.angle_beta   90.00
_cell.angle_gamma   90.00
#
_symmetry.space_group_name_H-M   'P 1'
#
loop_
_entity.id
_entity.type
_entity.pdbx_description
1 polymer ?
#
loop_
_entity_poly.entity_id
_entity_poly.type
_entity_poly.pdbx_seq_one_letter_code
_entity_poly.pdbx_strand_id
1 'polypeptide(L)'
;MVSNAAFYGVLGGLILVTLLLIAFFFYVKSKMPSPLLGNIMSTLHSALFGYESALIELIGPRGYRTHVFPQIVGTMRDMQQHSPLISDLFESESIKEALDKWMNILEVGKIVTNGSVKENTDGTFTIDIPHCMLCDPIHEMIGDQKGICPMALILSAAGSIADNTKEPEIEYSEFHPTGTITKVKFD
;
A
#
# COMPACT_ATOMS: atom_id res chain seq x y z
N MET A 1 39.96 -45.47 -3.98
CA MET A 1 40.07 -44.18 -3.27
C MET A 1 39.95 -43.09 -4.31
N VAL A 2 39.01 -42.16 -4.17
CA VAL A 2 38.90 -41.01 -5.08
C VAL A 2 40.10 -40.10 -4.82
N SER A 3 40.76 -39.59 -5.86
CA SER A 3 41.90 -38.68 -5.67
C SER A 3 41.41 -37.41 -4.98
N ASN A 4 42.21 -36.87 -4.06
CA ASN A 4 41.90 -35.60 -3.38
C ASN A 4 41.59 -34.49 -4.39
N ALA A 5 42.27 -34.49 -5.54
CA ALA A 5 42.02 -33.54 -6.63
C ALA A 5 40.61 -33.65 -7.21
N ALA A 6 40.10 -34.87 -7.44
CA ALA A 6 38.74 -35.07 -7.94
C ALA A 6 37.69 -34.67 -6.89
N PHE A 7 37.93 -34.97 -5.61
CA PHE A 7 37.05 -34.54 -4.52
C PHE A 7 36.95 -33.01 -4.41
N TYR A 8 38.10 -32.30 -4.39
CA TYR A 8 38.11 -30.84 -4.32
C TYR A 8 37.57 -30.18 -5.59
N GLY A 9 37.74 -30.79 -6.76
CA GLY A 9 37.14 -30.31 -8.00
C GLY A 9 35.60 -30.35 -7.96
N VAL A 10 35.01 -31.45 -7.49
CA VAL A 10 33.55 -31.57 -7.34
C VAL A 10 33.03 -30.60 -6.27
N LEU A 11 33.72 -30.51 -5.12
CA LEU A 11 33.34 -29.60 -4.04
C LEU A 11 33.40 -28.13 -4.48
N GLY A 12 34.46 -27.73 -5.19
CA GLY A 12 34.59 -26.38 -5.75
C GLY A 12 33.49 -26.07 -6.77
N GLY A 13 33.14 -27.03 -7.63
CA GLY A 13 32.02 -26.89 -8.56
C GLY A 13 30.67 -26.67 -7.86
N LEU A 14 30.39 -27.44 -6.80
CA LEU A 14 29.16 -27.28 -6.01
C LEU A 14 29.07 -25.93 -5.30
N ILE A 15 30.18 -25.46 -4.73
CA ILE A 15 30.25 -24.14 -4.09
C ILE A 15 29.97 -23.04 -5.14
N LEU A 16 30.60 -23.11 -6.31
CA LEU A 16 30.39 -22.13 -7.37
C LEU A 16 28.93 -22.09 -7.86
N VAL A 17 28.31 -23.25 -8.09
CA VAL A 17 26.88 -23.34 -8.48
C VAL A 17 25.98 -22.74 -7.41
N THR A 18 26.28 -23.01 -6.13
CA THR A 18 25.50 -22.47 -5.00
C THR A 18 25.61 -20.95 -4.95
N LEU A 19 26.81 -20.39 -5.09
CA LEU A 19 27.03 -18.93 -5.14
C LEU A 19 26.32 -18.28 -6.33
N LEU A 20 26.35 -18.91 -7.50
CA LEU A 20 25.65 -18.44 -8.69
C LEU A 20 24.12 -18.47 -8.51
N LEU A 21 23.59 -19.53 -7.89
CA LEU A 21 22.16 -19.61 -7.58
C LEU A 21 21.75 -18.52 -6.58
N ILE A 22 22.54 -18.30 -5.53
CA ILE A 22 22.30 -17.21 -4.56
C ILE A 22 22.30 -15.85 -5.29
N ALA A 23 23.33 -15.57 -6.10
CA ALA A 23 23.40 -14.34 -6.89
C ALA A 23 22.21 -14.20 -7.86
N PHE A 24 21.78 -15.30 -8.49
CA PHE A 24 20.61 -15.33 -9.36
C PHE A 24 19.32 -15.05 -8.60
N PHE A 25 19.12 -15.63 -7.41
CA PHE A 25 17.96 -15.34 -6.57
C PHE A 25 17.96 -13.88 -6.09
N PHE A 26 19.11 -13.33 -5.71
CA PHE A 26 19.23 -11.89 -5.41
C PHE A 26 18.92 -11.02 -6.64
N TYR A 27 19.39 -11.43 -7.83
CA TYR A 27 19.09 -10.75 -9.07
C TYR A 27 17.58 -10.80 -9.41
N VAL A 28 16.95 -11.97 -9.36
CA VAL A 28 15.51 -12.14 -9.60
C VAL A 28 14.68 -11.38 -8.57
N LYS A 29 15.05 -11.46 -7.28
CA LYS A 29 14.41 -10.68 -6.20
C LYS A 29 14.56 -9.19 -6.42
N SER A 30 15.72 -8.71 -6.91
CA SER A 30 15.95 -7.31 -7.25
C SER A 30 15.18 -6.83 -8.48
N LYS A 31 14.67 -7.77 -9.30
CA LYS A 31 13.84 -7.50 -10.47
C LYS A 31 12.34 -7.66 -10.17
N MET A 32 11.97 -7.91 -8.92
CA MET A 32 10.58 -7.82 -8.44
C MET A 32 10.38 -6.60 -7.52
N PRO A 33 9.28 -5.84 -7.67
CA PRO A 33 8.19 -6.07 -8.61
C PRO A 33 8.62 -5.76 -10.06
N SER A 34 8.29 -6.66 -10.99
CA SER A 34 8.60 -6.41 -12.39
C SER A 34 7.86 -5.15 -12.83
N PRO A 35 8.45 -4.28 -13.68
CA PRO A 35 7.75 -3.11 -14.22
C PRO A 35 6.38 -3.48 -14.84
N LEU A 36 6.29 -4.70 -15.40
CA LEU A 36 5.04 -5.27 -15.90
C LEU A 36 3.98 -5.48 -14.80
N LEU A 37 4.37 -6.04 -13.64
CA LEU A 37 3.46 -6.21 -12.50
C LEU A 37 2.99 -4.84 -11.96
N GLY A 38 3.90 -3.86 -11.89
CA GLY A 38 3.54 -2.47 -11.54
C GLY A 38 2.50 -1.88 -12.50
N ASN A 39 2.69 -2.05 -13.81
CA ASN A 39 1.74 -1.58 -14.82
C ASN A 39 0.40 -2.32 -14.77
N ILE A 40 0.39 -3.64 -14.52
CA ILE A 40 -0.85 -4.42 -14.35
C ILE A 40 -1.61 -3.95 -13.11
N MET A 41 -0.91 -3.75 -11.99
CA MET A 41 -1.51 -3.24 -10.75
C MET A 41 -2.04 -1.81 -10.94
N SER A 42 -1.31 -0.94 -11.64
CA SER A 42 -1.78 0.40 -12.01
C SER A 42 -3.05 0.34 -12.88
N THR A 43 -3.10 -0.57 -13.85
CA THR A 43 -4.29 -0.75 -14.71
C THR A 43 -5.50 -1.25 -13.91
N LEU A 44 -5.31 -2.24 -13.02
CA LEU A 44 -6.37 -2.73 -12.14
C LEU A 44 -6.84 -1.65 -11.17
N HIS A 45 -5.90 -0.87 -10.63
CA HIS A 45 -6.20 0.27 -9.78
C HIS A 45 -7.02 1.34 -10.52
N SER A 46 -6.66 1.64 -11.77
CA SER A 46 -7.40 2.56 -12.66
C SER A 46 -8.85 2.11 -12.85
N ALA A 47 -9.04 0.82 -13.12
CA ALA A 47 -10.37 0.25 -13.30
C ALA A 47 -11.17 0.33 -11.99
N LEU A 48 -10.58 -0.04 -10.86
CA LEU A 48 -11.22 0.05 -9.55
C LEU A 48 -11.62 1.49 -9.20
N PHE A 49 -10.76 2.47 -9.48
CA PHE A 49 -11.03 3.90 -9.32
C PHE A 49 -12.19 4.38 -10.18
N GLY A 50 -12.18 4.06 -11.48
CA GLY A 50 -13.25 4.44 -12.39
C GLY A 50 -14.60 3.84 -11.99
N TYR A 51 -14.59 2.66 -11.35
CA TYR A 51 -15.78 2.05 -10.77
C TYR A 51 -16.12 2.56 -9.38
N GLU A 52 -15.20 3.14 -8.62
CA GLU A 52 -15.46 3.61 -7.26
C GLU A 52 -16.52 4.71 -7.26
N SER A 53 -16.41 5.71 -8.13
CA SER A 53 -17.41 6.78 -8.25
C SER A 53 -18.79 6.21 -8.61
N ALA A 54 -18.83 5.30 -9.59
CA ALA A 54 -20.06 4.62 -10.02
C ALA A 54 -20.63 3.69 -8.93
N LEU A 55 -19.77 3.02 -8.15
CA LEU A 55 -20.17 2.14 -7.05
C LEU A 55 -20.73 2.96 -5.89
N ILE A 56 -20.07 4.05 -5.51
CA ILE A 56 -20.56 4.97 -4.47
C ILE A 56 -21.89 5.59 -4.90
N GLU A 57 -22.04 5.97 -6.17
CA GLU A 57 -23.31 6.47 -6.71
C GLU A 57 -24.41 5.40 -6.65
N LEU A 58 -24.09 4.14 -6.98
CA LEU A 58 -25.04 3.04 -7.01
C LEU A 58 -25.47 2.54 -5.62
N ILE A 59 -24.52 2.35 -4.70
CA ILE A 59 -24.79 1.78 -3.36
C ILE A 59 -25.09 2.88 -2.33
N GLY A 60 -24.79 4.13 -2.66
CA GLY A 60 -24.85 5.29 -1.78
C GLY A 60 -23.79 5.26 -0.67
N PRO A 61 -23.59 6.40 0.02
CA PRO A 61 -22.66 6.50 1.15
C PRO A 61 -22.93 5.45 2.25
N ARG A 62 -24.21 5.09 2.45
CA ARG A 62 -24.61 4.07 3.43
C ARG A 62 -24.14 2.67 3.03
N GLY A 63 -24.30 2.27 1.76
CA GLY A 63 -23.88 0.95 1.30
C GLY A 63 -22.37 0.79 1.35
N TYR A 64 -21.65 1.87 1.01
CA TYR A 64 -20.20 1.93 1.15
C TYR A 64 -19.77 1.70 2.61
N ARG A 65 -20.35 2.48 3.54
CA ARG A 65 -20.13 2.40 4.99
C ARG A 65 -20.41 1.02 5.58
N THR A 66 -21.53 0.40 5.20
CA THR A 66 -21.97 -0.84 5.86
C THR A 66 -21.42 -2.11 5.21
N HIS A 67 -20.93 -2.04 3.96
CA HIS A 67 -20.52 -3.23 3.22
C HIS A 67 -19.11 -3.17 2.65
N VAL A 68 -18.64 -2.01 2.17
CA VAL A 68 -17.31 -1.91 1.53
C VAL A 68 -16.22 -1.64 2.56
N PHE A 69 -16.34 -0.57 3.34
CA PHE A 69 -15.31 -0.19 4.32
C PHE A 69 -14.99 -1.29 5.34
N PRO A 70 -15.98 -2.00 5.94
CA PRO A 70 -15.69 -3.09 6.86
C PRO A 70 -14.91 -4.26 6.23
N GLN A 71 -15.09 -4.49 4.92
CA GLN A 71 -14.35 -5.54 4.21
C GLN A 71 -12.90 -5.13 3.96
N ILE A 72 -12.64 -3.84 3.75
CA ILE A 72 -11.27 -3.31 3.67
C ILE A 72 -10.56 -3.52 5.00
N VAL A 73 -11.20 -3.11 6.11
CA VAL A 73 -10.67 -3.33 7.47
C VAL A 73 -10.44 -4.82 7.76
N GLY A 74 -11.39 -5.69 7.38
CA GLY A 74 -11.27 -7.14 7.51
C GLY A 74 -10.08 -7.70 6.73
N THR A 75 -9.92 -7.28 5.48
CA THR A 75 -8.79 -7.68 4.63
C THR A 75 -7.46 -7.25 5.25
N MET A 76 -7.37 -6.02 5.78
CA MET A 76 -6.17 -5.55 6.47
C MET A 76 -5.84 -6.39 7.71
N ARG A 77 -6.86 -6.77 8.50
CA ARG A 77 -6.71 -7.67 9.65
C ARG A 77 -6.17 -9.05 9.24
N ASP A 78 -6.67 -9.62 8.15
CA ASP A 78 -6.17 -10.90 7.64
C ASP A 78 -4.72 -10.79 7.13
N MET A 79 -4.30 -9.61 6.67
CA MET A 79 -2.92 -9.33 6.28
C MET A 79 -1.94 -9.25 7.46
N GLN A 80 -2.41 -9.12 8.71
CA GLN A 80 -1.56 -9.01 9.91
C GLN A 80 -0.47 -10.08 9.97
N GLN A 81 -0.80 -11.33 9.62
CA GLN A 81 0.12 -12.47 9.72
C GLN A 81 1.16 -12.55 8.58
N HIS A 82 1.05 -11.70 7.56
CA HIS A 82 1.84 -11.82 6.34
C HIS A 82 3.16 -11.04 6.38
N SER A 83 3.29 -10.05 7.27
CA SER A 83 4.49 -9.21 7.37
C SER A 83 4.64 -8.62 8.77
N PRO A 84 5.84 -8.65 9.40
CA PRO A 84 6.10 -7.96 10.66
C PRO A 84 5.73 -6.47 10.60
N LEU A 85 6.05 -5.79 9.50
CA LEU A 85 5.71 -4.37 9.32
C LEU A 85 4.20 -4.11 9.39
N ILE A 86 3.39 -5.05 8.87
CA ILE A 86 1.93 -4.96 8.93
C ILE A 86 1.45 -5.34 10.33
N SER A 87 2.09 -6.31 11.00
CA SER A 87 1.76 -6.67 12.38
C SER A 87 1.93 -5.49 13.34
N ASP A 88 3.02 -4.73 13.19
CA ASP A 88 3.33 -3.56 14.03
C ASP A 88 2.23 -2.49 13.97
N LEU A 89 1.46 -2.42 12.87
CA LEU A 89 0.28 -1.54 12.75
C LEU A 89 -0.75 -1.82 13.85
N PHE A 90 -0.98 -3.08 14.17
CA PHE A 90 -2.02 -3.51 15.12
C PHE A 90 -1.61 -3.28 16.58
N GLU A 91 -0.36 -2.90 16.81
CA GLU A 91 0.18 -2.52 18.12
C GLU A 91 0.21 -1.00 18.32
N SER A 92 -0.36 -0.22 17.39
CA SER A 92 -0.37 1.25 17.48
C SER A 92 -1.22 1.73 18.65
N GLU A 93 -0.69 2.69 19.42
CA GLU A 93 -1.36 3.28 20.58
C GLU A 93 -2.26 4.48 20.21
N SER A 94 -2.12 5.00 18.99
CA SER A 94 -2.90 6.14 18.49
C SER A 94 -3.21 6.04 17.00
N ILE A 95 -4.23 6.77 16.56
CA ILE A 95 -4.56 6.92 15.13
C ILE A 95 -3.36 7.44 14.35
N LYS A 96 -2.70 8.48 14.86
CA LYS A 96 -1.55 9.09 14.18
C LYS A 96 -0.44 8.08 13.95
N GLU A 97 -0.12 7.29 14.96
CA GLU A 97 0.90 6.24 14.87
C GLU A 97 0.53 5.18 13.83
N ALA A 98 -0.75 4.75 13.80
CA ALA A 98 -1.22 3.78 12.81
C ALA A 98 -1.13 4.31 11.38
N LEU A 99 -1.54 5.58 11.18
CA LEU A 99 -1.43 6.26 9.89
C LEU A 99 0.04 6.39 9.45
N ASP A 100 0.94 6.74 10.36
CA ASP A 100 2.39 6.87 10.07
C ASP A 100 3.03 5.51 9.75
N LYS A 101 2.71 4.47 10.52
CA LYS A 101 3.18 3.11 10.27
C LYS A 101 2.74 2.63 8.88
N TRP A 102 1.48 2.86 8.51
CA TRP A 102 1.01 2.50 7.18
C TRP A 102 1.67 3.34 6.07
N MET A 103 1.86 4.65 6.28
CA MET A 103 2.58 5.49 5.34
C MET A 103 4.00 4.97 5.09
N ASN A 104 4.71 4.60 6.15
CA ASN A 104 6.03 3.98 6.05
C ASN A 104 6.01 2.65 5.28
N ILE A 105 4.96 1.83 5.44
CA ILE A 105 4.79 0.61 4.64
C ILE A 105 4.67 0.96 3.15
N LEU A 106 3.91 2.00 2.79
CA LEU A 106 3.79 2.45 1.41
C LEU A 106 5.13 2.96 0.85
N GLU A 107 5.92 3.67 1.66
CA GLU A 107 7.25 4.16 1.27
C GLU A 107 8.25 3.03 1.06
N VAL A 108 8.34 2.09 2.01
CA VAL A 108 9.19 0.89 1.90
C VAL A 108 8.77 0.04 0.70
N GLY A 109 7.46 -0.04 0.44
CA GLY A 109 6.88 -0.67 -0.73
C GLY A 109 7.11 0.08 -2.04
N LYS A 110 7.71 1.28 -2.00
CA LYS A 110 7.92 2.19 -3.14
C LYS A 110 6.62 2.58 -3.87
N ILE A 111 5.51 2.58 -3.14
CA ILE A 111 4.21 3.03 -3.63
C ILE A 111 4.14 4.55 -3.61
N VAL A 112 4.73 5.20 -2.61
CA VAL A 112 4.79 6.65 -2.44
C VAL A 112 6.22 7.08 -2.14
N THR A 113 6.57 8.34 -2.46
CA THR A 113 7.87 8.91 -2.11
C THR A 113 7.67 10.12 -1.20
N ASN A 114 8.17 10.07 0.04
CA ASN A 114 8.04 11.13 1.04
C ASN A 114 6.57 11.44 1.38
N GLY A 115 5.77 10.39 1.62
CA GLY A 115 4.41 10.54 2.08
C GLY A 115 4.37 11.08 3.51
N SER A 116 3.33 11.83 3.85
CA SER A 116 3.20 12.38 5.19
C SER A 116 1.78 12.39 5.71
N VAL A 117 1.67 12.32 7.02
CA VAL A 117 0.41 12.47 7.75
C VAL A 117 0.58 13.61 8.75
N LYS A 118 -0.29 14.59 8.69
CA LYS A 118 -0.29 15.74 9.59
C LYS A 118 -1.60 15.82 10.36
N GLU A 119 -1.51 15.83 11.68
CA GLU A 119 -2.65 16.12 12.54
C GLU A 119 -2.87 17.64 12.58
N ASN A 120 -4.11 18.06 12.36
CA ASN A 120 -4.54 19.45 12.33
C ASN A 120 -5.09 19.85 13.71
N THR A 121 -5.16 21.16 13.98
CA THR A 121 -5.61 21.71 15.26
C THR A 121 -7.08 21.42 15.58
N ASP A 122 -7.88 21.05 14.57
CA ASP A 122 -9.29 20.70 14.70
C ASP A 122 -9.51 19.19 14.92
N GLY A 123 -8.44 18.41 15.09
CA GLY A 123 -8.49 16.95 15.26
C GLY A 123 -8.63 16.17 13.95
N THR A 124 -8.60 16.84 12.80
CA THR A 124 -8.55 16.16 11.50
C THR A 124 -7.12 15.77 11.13
N PHE A 125 -6.96 14.80 10.23
CA PHE A 125 -5.69 14.36 9.68
C PHE A 125 -5.63 14.72 8.20
N THR A 126 -4.50 15.30 7.78
CA THR A 126 -4.16 15.51 6.37
C THR A 126 -3.19 14.41 5.94
N ILE A 127 -3.59 13.61 4.96
CA ILE A 127 -2.78 12.57 4.34
C ILE A 127 -2.27 13.13 3.01
N ASP A 128 -0.97 13.30 2.88
CA ASP A 128 -0.28 13.73 1.67
C ASP A 128 0.49 12.55 1.07
N ILE A 129 0.18 12.22 -0.19
CA ILE A 129 0.75 11.09 -0.93
C ILE A 129 1.38 11.63 -2.23
N PRO A 130 2.62 12.13 -2.17
CA PRO A 130 3.30 12.65 -3.35
C PRO A 130 4.05 11.54 -4.10
N HIS A 131 4.17 11.72 -5.42
CA HIS A 131 4.84 10.79 -6.34
C HIS A 131 4.34 9.34 -6.18
N CYS A 132 3.02 9.18 -6.16
CA CYS A 132 2.40 7.85 -6.11
C CYS A 132 2.77 7.07 -7.37
N MET A 133 3.25 5.84 -7.22
CA MET A 133 3.59 4.94 -8.34
C MET A 133 2.42 4.69 -9.29
N LEU A 134 1.20 4.90 -8.80
CA LEU A 134 -0.04 4.67 -9.52
C LEU A 134 -0.67 5.98 -10.05
N CYS A 135 -0.01 7.14 -9.93
CA CYS A 135 -0.59 8.42 -10.33
C CYS A 135 -0.83 8.51 -11.85
N ASP A 136 0.08 7.98 -12.67
CA ASP A 136 -0.01 8.03 -14.12
C ASP A 136 -0.50 6.70 -14.71
N PRO A 137 -1.46 6.69 -15.66
CA PRO A 137 -2.21 7.85 -16.21
C PRO A 137 -3.48 8.20 -15.40
N ILE A 138 -3.64 7.67 -14.19
CA ILE A 138 -4.89 7.69 -13.44
C ILE A 138 -5.35 9.10 -13.11
N HIS A 139 -4.46 9.93 -12.57
CA HIS A 139 -4.79 11.29 -12.15
C HIS A 139 -5.11 12.18 -13.36
N GLU A 140 -4.52 11.89 -14.52
CA GLU A 140 -4.89 12.52 -15.79
C GLU A 140 -6.30 12.09 -16.25
N MET A 141 -6.66 10.82 -16.12
CA MET A 141 -7.98 10.31 -16.50
C MET A 141 -9.10 10.76 -15.55
N ILE A 142 -8.83 10.84 -14.25
CA ILE A 142 -9.78 11.32 -13.24
C ILE A 142 -10.09 12.80 -13.48
N GLY A 143 -9.09 13.60 -13.86
CA GLY A 143 -9.27 15.04 -14.10
C GLY A 143 -9.90 15.72 -12.88
N ASP A 144 -11.04 16.39 -13.10
CA ASP A 144 -11.76 17.13 -12.06
C ASP A 144 -12.83 16.29 -11.32
N GLN A 145 -12.86 14.97 -11.51
CA GLN A 145 -13.84 14.12 -10.85
C GLN A 145 -13.59 14.03 -9.35
N LYS A 146 -14.68 14.02 -8.58
CA LYS A 146 -14.65 13.80 -7.13
C LYS A 146 -14.44 12.32 -6.85
N GLY A 147 -13.35 11.98 -6.18
CA GLY A 147 -13.02 10.62 -5.76
C GLY A 147 -12.20 10.62 -4.47
N ILE A 148 -12.06 9.46 -3.84
CA ILE A 148 -11.18 9.27 -2.69
C ILE A 148 -9.97 8.48 -3.18
N CYS A 149 -8.76 8.89 -2.82
CA CYS A 149 -7.56 8.12 -3.09
C CYS A 149 -7.60 6.80 -2.31
N PRO A 150 -7.53 5.61 -2.94
CA PRO A 150 -7.60 4.34 -2.25
C PRO A 150 -6.43 4.16 -1.29
N MET A 151 -5.27 4.78 -1.54
CA MET A 151 -4.18 4.77 -0.56
C MET A 151 -4.59 5.54 0.70
N ALA A 152 -5.19 6.73 0.57
CA ALA A 152 -5.73 7.46 1.71
C ALA A 152 -6.87 6.71 2.41
N LEU A 153 -7.69 5.97 1.66
CA LEU A 153 -8.73 5.11 2.20
C LEU A 153 -8.16 3.96 3.05
N ILE A 154 -7.12 3.28 2.56
CA ILE A 154 -6.45 2.20 3.31
C ILE A 154 -5.75 2.78 4.55
N LEU A 155 -5.10 3.95 4.45
CA LEU A 155 -4.59 4.65 5.62
C LEU A 155 -5.72 4.92 6.63
N SER A 156 -6.86 5.41 6.16
CA SER A 156 -8.02 5.68 7.03
C SER A 156 -8.49 4.41 7.75
N ALA A 157 -8.50 3.26 7.07
CA ALA A 157 -8.79 1.97 7.67
C ALA A 157 -7.74 1.54 8.71
N ALA A 158 -6.45 1.86 8.51
CA ALA A 158 -5.41 1.70 9.52
C ALA A 158 -5.70 2.52 10.79
N GLY A 159 -6.15 3.76 10.66
CA GLY A 159 -6.59 4.58 11.79
C GLY A 159 -7.76 3.93 12.56
N SER A 160 -8.76 3.41 11.85
CA SER A 160 -9.90 2.71 12.47
C SER A 160 -9.51 1.41 13.19
N ILE A 161 -8.44 0.73 12.75
CA ILE A 161 -7.92 -0.45 13.43
C ILE A 161 -7.39 -0.06 14.82
N ALA A 162 -6.66 1.05 14.94
CA ALA A 162 -6.04 1.47 16.20
C ALA A 162 -7.04 1.98 17.23
N ASP A 163 -8.02 2.77 16.78
CA ASP A 163 -8.95 3.45 17.69
C ASP A 163 -10.20 2.64 18.01
N ASN A 164 -10.39 1.48 17.33
CA ASN A 164 -11.64 0.71 17.35
C ASN A 164 -12.90 1.56 17.08
N THR A 165 -12.73 2.76 16.52
CA THR A 165 -13.82 3.67 16.21
C THR A 165 -14.57 3.23 14.98
N LYS A 166 -15.78 3.79 14.84
CA LYS A 166 -16.56 3.63 13.62
C LYS A 166 -15.87 4.41 12.50
N GLU A 167 -16.16 3.99 11.28
CA GLU A 167 -15.63 4.53 10.01
C GLU A 167 -15.37 6.04 10.05
N PRO A 168 -14.18 6.48 9.60
CA PRO A 168 -13.81 7.88 9.59
C PRO A 168 -14.56 8.65 8.51
N GLU A 169 -14.77 9.93 8.73
CA GLU A 169 -15.25 10.83 7.68
C GLU A 169 -14.08 11.18 6.77
N ILE A 170 -14.15 10.76 5.50
CA ILE A 170 -13.10 10.99 4.50
C ILE A 170 -13.61 12.01 3.49
N GLU A 171 -12.92 13.12 3.35
CA GLU A 171 -13.21 14.10 2.30
C GLU A 171 -12.71 13.59 0.94
N TYR A 172 -13.28 14.11 -0.15
CA TYR A 172 -12.76 13.85 -1.49
C TYR A 172 -11.30 14.30 -1.57
N SER A 173 -10.48 13.47 -2.22
CA SER A 173 -9.08 13.76 -2.42
C SER A 173 -8.88 14.88 -3.45
N GLU A 174 -7.95 15.77 -3.17
CA GLU A 174 -7.39 16.69 -4.15
C GLU A 174 -6.32 15.95 -4.95
N PHE A 175 -6.63 15.63 -6.21
CA PHE A 175 -5.69 14.96 -7.11
C PHE A 175 -4.76 15.97 -7.78
N HIS A 176 -3.46 15.66 -7.77
CA HIS A 176 -2.42 16.39 -8.49
C HIS A 176 -1.75 15.43 -9.48
N PRO A 177 -1.05 15.92 -10.52
CA PRO A 177 -0.45 15.03 -11.53
C PRO A 177 0.42 13.92 -10.94
N THR A 178 1.08 14.18 -9.81
CA THR A 178 2.00 13.23 -9.19
C THR A 178 1.47 12.60 -7.89
N GLY A 179 0.31 12.99 -7.37
CA GLY A 179 -0.06 12.61 -6.01
C GLY A 179 -1.44 13.07 -5.58
N THR A 180 -1.73 12.92 -4.29
CA THR A 180 -3.04 13.26 -3.71
C THR A 180 -2.92 13.84 -2.32
N ILE A 181 -3.80 14.79 -1.98
CA ILE A 181 -4.02 15.25 -0.61
C ILE A 181 -5.42 14.86 -0.19
N THR A 182 -5.57 14.25 0.99
CA THR A 182 -6.88 13.81 1.51
C THR A 182 -7.02 14.21 2.97
N LYS A 183 -8.19 14.71 3.37
CA LYS A 183 -8.51 15.00 4.77
C LYS A 183 -9.41 13.92 5.34
N VAL A 184 -9.14 13.55 6.58
CA VAL A 184 -9.82 12.47 7.29
C VAL A 184 -10.10 12.92 8.72
N LYS A 185 -11.27 12.57 9.24
CA LYS A 185 -11.67 12.81 10.62
C LYS A 185 -12.12 11.52 11.27
N PHE A 186 -11.67 11.29 12.50
CA PHE A 186 -12.08 10.16 13.33
C PHE A 186 -12.95 10.72 14.47
N ASP A 187 -14.13 10.11 14.67
CA ASP A 187 -15.15 10.52 15.66
C ASP A 187 -15.16 9.61 16.89
#